data_AF-A0A6B1IDI2-F1
#
_entry.id   AF-A0A6B1IDI2-F1
#
_cell.length_a   1.000
_cell.length_b   1.000
_cell.length_c   1.000
_cell.angle_alpha   90.00
_cell.angle_beta   90.00
_cell.angle_gamma   90.00
#
_symmetry.space_group_name_H-M   'P 1'
#
loop_
_entity.id
_entity.type
_entity.pdbx_description
1 polymer ?
#
loop_
_entity_poly.entity_id
_entity_poly.type
_entity_poly.pdbx_seq_one_letter_code
_entity_poly.pdbx_strand_id
1 'polypeptide(L)'
;MSENLRRFLWTAYDRLGGLVGYNLLWSALSLPWIAGAYALLQVGFGLGGVGLVGAAVLAGTLLLSSPATAMLFAAGAAWARGRDFGLREFWAAGRAFFWRAFALGLLMVAAVALVLANVVFYQRLGGWLGVFLGGLMVWFLLLVGMVAVYVFPVLVTQEGSVWSTLRYSFLLSVDNVKLSLVFLLTAGLALGLGVASGLGLFCGGLAAWALWISVGFRALLPKYTGQPLPSEAPRRLRELIRPWEA
;
A
#
# COMPACT_ATOMS: atom_id res chain seq x y z
N MET A 1 6.88 -19.35 11.81
CA MET A 1 6.21 -18.56 10.76
C MET A 1 4.96 -17.94 11.37
N SER A 2 4.77 -16.62 11.30
CA SER A 2 3.55 -15.99 11.83
C SER A 2 2.32 -16.47 11.04
N GLU A 3 1.17 -16.58 11.71
CA GLU A 3 -0.07 -17.09 11.08
C GLU A 3 -0.48 -16.26 9.85
N ASN A 4 -0.28 -14.93 9.90
CA ASN A 4 -0.51 -14.03 8.77
C ASN A 4 0.39 -14.32 7.57
N LEU A 5 1.68 -14.64 7.81
CA LEU A 5 2.62 -14.98 6.74
C LEU A 5 2.25 -16.29 6.06
N ARG A 6 1.91 -17.32 6.86
CA ARG A 6 1.40 -18.58 6.34
C ARG A 6 0.18 -18.36 5.46
N ARG A 7 -0.81 -17.63 5.98
CA ARG A 7 -2.06 -17.34 5.28
C ARG A 7 -1.84 -16.57 3.97
N PHE A 8 -0.97 -15.56 4.00
CA PHE A 8 -0.58 -14.82 2.82
C PHE A 8 0.01 -15.74 1.74
N LEU A 9 0.99 -16.58 2.10
CA LEU A 9 1.65 -17.48 1.15
C LEU A 9 0.68 -18.47 0.50
N TRP A 10 -0.21 -19.09 1.29
CA TRP A 10 -1.24 -19.99 0.75
C TRP A 10 -2.23 -19.28 -0.16
N THR A 11 -2.73 -18.12 0.26
CA THR A 11 -3.69 -17.35 -0.55
C THR A 11 -3.03 -16.86 -1.84
N ALA A 12 -1.76 -16.45 -1.76
CA ALA A 12 -0.99 -16.03 -2.93
C ALA A 12 -0.79 -17.20 -3.90
N TYR A 13 -0.42 -18.38 -3.40
CA TYR A 13 -0.26 -19.60 -4.19
C TYR A 13 -1.54 -19.99 -4.94
N ASP A 14 -2.66 -20.08 -4.22
CA ASP A 14 -3.97 -20.43 -4.78
C ASP A 14 -4.45 -19.42 -5.84
N ARG A 15 -3.98 -18.17 -5.75
CA ARG A 15 -4.43 -17.05 -6.59
C ARG A 15 -3.33 -16.46 -7.46
N LEU A 16 -2.24 -17.20 -7.74
CA LEU A 16 -1.10 -16.70 -8.52
C LEU A 16 -1.51 -16.08 -9.86
N GLY A 17 -2.38 -16.77 -10.62
CA GLY A 17 -2.89 -16.24 -11.89
C GLY A 17 -3.66 -14.92 -11.72
N GLY A 18 -4.43 -14.79 -10.64
CA GLY A 18 -5.15 -13.55 -10.30
C GLY A 18 -4.21 -12.44 -9.85
N LEU A 19 -3.17 -12.76 -9.08
CA LEU A 19 -2.14 -11.81 -8.68
C LEU A 19 -1.44 -11.20 -9.90
N VAL A 20 -1.01 -12.03 -10.85
CA VAL A 20 -0.38 -11.54 -12.08
C VAL A 20 -1.39 -10.77 -12.93
N GLY A 21 -2.58 -11.34 -13.18
CA GLY A 21 -3.60 -10.74 -14.05
C GLY A 21 -4.08 -9.37 -13.56
N TYR A 22 -4.43 -9.24 -12.27
CA TYR A 22 -4.84 -7.96 -11.71
C TYR A 22 -3.70 -6.96 -11.57
N ASN A 23 -2.47 -7.43 -11.38
CA ASN A 23 -1.31 -6.53 -11.38
C ASN A 23 -1.02 -5.96 -12.78
N LEU A 24 -1.21 -6.74 -13.85
CA LEU A 24 -1.12 -6.23 -15.22
C LEU A 24 -2.20 -5.18 -15.51
N LEU A 25 -3.45 -5.43 -15.10
CA LEU A 25 -4.52 -4.43 -15.21
C LEU A 25 -4.19 -3.17 -14.41
N TRP A 26 -3.71 -3.33 -13.17
CA TRP A 26 -3.26 -2.21 -12.35
C TRP A 26 -2.16 -1.41 -13.05
N SER A 27 -1.19 -2.08 -13.66
CA SER A 27 -0.08 -1.44 -14.36
C SER A 27 -0.57 -0.61 -15.56
N ALA A 28 -1.46 -1.20 -16.37
CA ALA A 28 -2.06 -0.52 -17.52
C ALA A 28 -2.88 0.70 -17.08
N LEU A 29 -3.70 0.57 -16.03
CA LEU A 29 -4.52 1.67 -15.51
C LEU A 29 -3.69 2.74 -14.79
N SER A 30 -2.52 2.38 -14.27
CA SER A 30 -1.61 3.28 -13.55
C SER A 30 -0.58 3.96 -14.47
N LEU A 31 -0.63 3.77 -15.79
CA LEU A 31 0.34 4.38 -16.72
C LEU A 31 0.52 5.91 -16.53
N PRO A 32 -0.53 6.73 -16.34
CA PRO A 32 -0.34 8.16 -16.06
C PRO A 32 0.43 8.43 -14.77
N TRP A 33 0.22 7.61 -13.73
CA TRP A 33 0.93 7.71 -12.45
C TRP A 33 2.37 7.20 -12.56
N ILE A 34 2.62 6.14 -13.34
CA ILE A 34 3.96 5.65 -13.64
C ILE A 34 4.75 6.74 -14.39
N ALA A 35 4.15 7.36 -15.40
CA ALA A 35 4.78 8.46 -16.14
C ALA A 35 5.07 9.67 -15.24
N GLY A 36 4.12 10.05 -14.37
CA GLY A 36 4.32 11.12 -13.39
C GLY A 36 5.42 10.80 -12.37
N ALA A 37 5.43 9.56 -11.85
CA ALA A 37 6.47 9.10 -10.93
C ALA A 37 7.86 9.09 -11.60
N TYR A 38 7.94 8.65 -12.85
CA TYR A 38 9.16 8.71 -13.64
C TYR A 38 9.64 10.15 -13.86
N ALA A 39 8.75 11.07 -14.23
CA ALA A 39 9.10 12.49 -14.39
C ALA A 39 9.64 13.10 -13.08
N LEU A 40 9.01 12.78 -11.94
CA LEU A 40 9.52 13.19 -10.62
C LEU A 40 10.92 12.65 -10.34
N LEU A 41 11.18 11.38 -10.67
CA LEU A 41 12.51 10.80 -10.52
C LEU A 41 13.55 11.50 -11.39
N GLN A 42 13.22 11.87 -12.63
CA GLN A 42 14.12 12.65 -13.50
C GLN A 42 14.50 13.99 -12.89
N VAL A 43 13.53 14.71 -12.31
CA VAL A 43 13.79 15.94 -11.55
C VAL A 43 14.70 15.65 -10.36
N GLY A 44 14.43 14.57 -9.63
CA GLY A 44 15.26 14.12 -8.50
C GLY A 44 16.72 13.83 -8.89
N PHE A 45 16.94 13.15 -10.01
CA PHE A 45 18.28 12.89 -10.53
C PHE A 45 19.02 14.18 -10.89
N GLY A 46 18.32 15.18 -11.43
CA GLY A 46 18.89 16.50 -11.70
C GLY A 46 19.29 17.27 -10.43
N LEU A 47 18.57 17.07 -9.32
CA LEU A 47 18.87 17.72 -8.03
C LEU A 47 19.96 17.00 -7.22
N GLY A 48 20.07 15.67 -7.35
CA GLY A 48 21.01 14.85 -6.60
C GLY A 48 20.74 14.80 -5.09
N GLY A 49 21.56 14.04 -4.36
CA GLY A 49 21.56 13.98 -2.89
C GLY A 49 20.17 13.83 -2.26
N VAL A 50 19.83 14.75 -1.35
CA VAL A 50 18.51 14.80 -0.67
C VAL A 50 17.36 15.04 -1.65
N GLY A 51 17.59 15.77 -2.73
CA GLY A 51 16.59 16.02 -3.78
C GLY A 51 16.15 14.74 -4.47
N LEU A 52 17.08 13.82 -4.74
CA LEU A 52 16.77 12.51 -5.31
C LEU A 52 15.94 11.66 -4.33
N VAL A 53 16.30 11.65 -3.04
CA VAL A 53 15.56 10.90 -2.01
C VAL A 53 14.14 11.45 -1.86
N GLY A 54 13.98 12.77 -1.79
CA GLY A 54 12.67 13.40 -1.72
C GLY A 54 11.81 13.11 -2.95
N ALA A 55 12.40 13.19 -4.14
CA ALA A 55 11.72 12.82 -5.39
C ALA A 55 11.30 11.35 -5.43
N ALA A 56 12.15 10.43 -4.94
CA ALA A 56 11.84 9.00 -4.88
C ALA A 56 10.67 8.71 -3.93
N VAL A 57 10.64 9.35 -2.75
CA VAL A 57 9.52 9.22 -1.81
C VAL A 57 8.23 9.77 -2.41
N LEU A 58 8.29 10.94 -3.05
CA LEU A 58 7.12 11.53 -3.69
C LEU A 58 6.63 10.70 -4.89
N ALA A 59 7.54 10.18 -5.71
CA ALA A 59 7.23 9.31 -6.84
C ALA A 59 6.60 7.99 -6.38
N GLY A 60 7.14 7.35 -5.35
CA GLY A 60 6.56 6.15 -4.75
C GLY A 60 5.18 6.40 -4.16
N THR A 61 5.01 7.54 -3.47
CA THR A 61 3.71 7.96 -2.93
C THR A 61 2.71 8.17 -4.04
N LEU A 62 3.09 8.89 -5.11
CA LEU A 62 2.24 9.13 -6.27
C LEU A 62 1.81 7.80 -6.90
N LEU A 63 2.76 6.91 -7.18
CA LEU A 63 2.50 5.62 -7.83
C LEU A 63 1.55 4.73 -7.02
N LEU A 64 1.83 4.54 -5.72
CA LEU A 64 0.99 3.73 -4.86
C LEU A 64 -0.40 4.36 -4.65
N SER A 65 -0.51 5.68 -4.75
CA SER A 65 -1.76 6.43 -4.62
C SER A 65 -2.65 6.40 -5.87
N SER A 66 -2.32 5.61 -6.90
CA SER A 66 -3.17 5.49 -8.08
C SER A 66 -4.55 4.92 -7.70
N PRO A 67 -5.66 5.37 -8.33
CA PRO A 67 -6.98 4.81 -8.08
C PRO A 67 -7.07 3.30 -8.35
N ALA A 68 -6.24 2.79 -9.26
CA ALA A 68 -6.15 1.36 -9.55
C ALA A 68 -5.65 0.56 -8.33
N THR A 69 -4.83 1.15 -7.45
CA THR A 69 -4.39 0.49 -6.22
C THR A 69 -5.56 0.11 -5.33
N ALA A 70 -6.62 0.93 -5.26
CA ALA A 70 -7.84 0.58 -4.53
C ALA A 70 -8.50 -0.70 -5.09
N MET A 71 -8.40 -0.95 -6.40
CA MET A 71 -8.93 -2.17 -7.02
C MET A 71 -8.13 -3.41 -6.61
N LEU A 72 -6.80 -3.29 -6.50
CA LEU A 72 -5.96 -4.36 -5.95
C LEU A 72 -6.30 -4.66 -4.49
N PHE A 73 -6.56 -3.63 -3.68
CA PHE A 73 -7.00 -3.81 -2.30
C PHE A 73 -8.39 -4.42 -2.20
N ALA A 74 -9.31 -4.11 -3.11
CA ALA A 74 -10.62 -4.77 -3.17
C ALA A 74 -10.48 -6.28 -3.44
N ALA A 75 -9.64 -6.66 -4.41
CA ALA A 75 -9.32 -8.06 -4.69
C ALA A 75 -8.60 -8.73 -3.51
N GLY A 76 -7.59 -8.07 -2.95
CA GLY A 76 -6.84 -8.52 -1.78
C GLY A 76 -7.74 -8.76 -0.56
N ALA A 77 -8.69 -7.87 -0.29
CA ALA A 77 -9.64 -8.02 0.80
C ALA A 77 -10.65 -9.16 0.55
N ALA A 78 -11.05 -9.42 -0.70
CA ALA A 78 -11.89 -10.56 -1.06
C ALA A 78 -11.14 -11.89 -0.87
N TRP A 79 -9.93 -12.01 -1.41
CA TRP A 79 -9.10 -13.21 -1.27
C TRP A 79 -8.67 -13.46 0.17
N ALA A 80 -8.34 -12.39 0.91
CA ALA A 80 -8.03 -12.48 2.34
C ALA A 80 -9.22 -13.03 3.13
N ARG A 81 -10.46 -12.91 2.63
CA ARG A 81 -11.70 -13.50 3.20
C ARG A 81 -12.06 -14.87 2.63
N GLY A 82 -11.22 -15.45 1.77
CA GLY A 82 -11.49 -16.73 1.10
C GLY A 82 -12.55 -16.65 0.00
N ARG A 83 -12.94 -15.43 -0.43
CA ARG A 83 -13.94 -15.21 -1.47
C ARG A 83 -13.28 -15.11 -2.85
N ASP A 84 -13.94 -15.68 -3.86
CA ASP A 84 -13.58 -15.41 -5.25
C ASP A 84 -13.79 -13.94 -5.60
N PHE A 85 -12.94 -13.43 -6.50
CA PHE A 85 -13.03 -12.07 -6.98
C PHE A 85 -12.78 -12.08 -8.47
N GLY A 86 -13.80 -11.76 -9.26
CA GLY A 86 -13.77 -11.79 -10.72
C GLY A 86 -13.56 -10.41 -11.37
N LEU A 87 -13.33 -10.41 -12.67
CA LEU A 87 -13.05 -9.19 -13.45
C LEU A 87 -14.21 -8.17 -13.40
N ARG A 88 -15.47 -8.64 -13.39
CA ARG A 88 -16.64 -7.76 -13.27
C ARG A 88 -16.64 -6.98 -11.95
N GLU A 89 -16.26 -7.64 -10.85
CA GLU A 89 -16.14 -7.01 -9.54
C GLU A 89 -14.94 -6.06 -9.50
N PHE A 90 -13.84 -6.40 -10.16
CA PHE A 90 -12.68 -5.53 -10.30
C PHE A 90 -13.09 -4.17 -10.92
N TRP A 91 -13.79 -4.19 -12.07
CA TRP A 91 -14.28 -2.97 -12.71
C TRP A 91 -15.37 -2.25 -11.90
N ALA A 92 -16.22 -2.98 -11.18
CA ALA A 92 -17.20 -2.39 -10.27
C ALA A 92 -16.51 -1.65 -9.12
N ALA A 93 -15.46 -2.23 -8.52
CA ALA A 93 -14.66 -1.59 -7.48
C ALA A 93 -13.96 -0.34 -8.01
N GLY A 94 -13.40 -0.39 -9.22
CA GLY A 94 -12.82 0.78 -9.87
C GLY A 94 -13.80 1.94 -9.94
N ARG A 95 -15.00 1.72 -10.51
CA ARG A 95 -16.04 2.76 -10.62
C ARG A 95 -16.55 3.24 -9.26
N ALA A 96 -16.69 2.34 -8.29
CA ALA A 96 -17.20 2.67 -6.96
C ALA A 96 -16.22 3.52 -6.13
N PHE A 97 -14.91 3.29 -6.28
CA PHE A 97 -13.89 3.92 -5.44
C PHE A 97 -13.08 5.00 -6.15
N PHE A 98 -13.14 5.13 -7.48
CA PHE A 98 -12.24 5.98 -8.27
C PHE A 98 -12.03 7.37 -7.68
N TRP A 99 -13.10 8.15 -7.49
CA TRP A 99 -12.98 9.54 -7.02
C TRP A 99 -12.51 9.65 -5.57
N ARG A 100 -12.92 8.73 -4.71
CA ARG A 100 -12.48 8.69 -3.31
C ARG A 100 -11.01 8.31 -3.22
N ALA A 101 -10.59 7.30 -3.99
CA ALA A 101 -9.21 6.87 -4.11
C ALA A 101 -8.32 7.98 -4.68
N PHE A 102 -8.79 8.66 -5.73
CA PHE A 102 -8.09 9.80 -6.33
C PHE A 102 -7.91 10.96 -5.33
N ALA A 103 -8.98 11.35 -4.63
CA ALA A 103 -8.93 12.40 -3.63
C ALA A 103 -7.99 12.04 -2.47
N LEU A 104 -8.09 10.82 -1.94
CA LEU A 104 -7.19 10.33 -0.89
C LEU A 104 -5.74 10.30 -1.36
N GLY A 105 -5.50 9.84 -2.58
CA GLY A 105 -4.17 9.82 -3.19
C GLY A 105 -3.58 11.22 -3.33
N LEU A 106 -4.37 12.19 -3.80
CA LEU A 106 -3.94 13.58 -3.89
C LEU A 106 -3.63 14.17 -2.52
N LEU A 107 -4.43 13.87 -1.50
CA LEU A 107 -4.16 14.29 -0.11
C LEU A 107 -2.85 13.70 0.42
N MET A 108 -2.56 12.42 0.14
CA MET A 108 -1.30 11.78 0.55
C MET A 108 -0.10 12.39 -0.16
N VAL A 109 -0.19 12.61 -1.47
CA VAL A 109 0.87 13.28 -2.25
C VAL A 109 1.09 14.71 -1.74
N ALA A 110 0.02 15.46 -1.48
CA ALA A 110 0.10 16.81 -0.93
C ALA A 110 0.74 16.84 0.46
N ALA A 111 0.37 15.90 1.34
CA ALA A 111 0.98 15.79 2.67
C ALA A 111 2.48 15.50 2.59
N VAL A 112 2.89 14.54 1.76
CA VAL A 112 4.31 14.22 1.54
C VAL A 112 5.06 15.42 0.94
N ALA A 113 4.50 16.07 -0.08
CA ALA A 113 5.10 17.25 -0.71
C ALA A 113 5.27 18.40 0.28
N LEU A 114 4.28 18.65 1.15
CA LEU A 114 4.35 19.68 2.18
C LEU A 114 5.46 19.39 3.19
N VAL A 115 5.58 18.14 3.67
CA VAL A 115 6.65 17.77 4.61
C VAL A 115 8.02 17.88 3.94
N LEU A 116 8.17 17.43 2.69
CA LEU A 116 9.43 17.57 1.94
C LEU A 116 9.80 19.03 1.68
N ALA A 117 8.84 19.90 1.37
CA ALA A 117 9.09 21.33 1.23
C ALA A 117 9.62 21.94 2.54
N ASN A 118 9.08 21.50 3.68
CA ASN A 118 9.58 21.90 5.01
C ASN A 118 11.00 21.37 5.28
N VAL A 119 11.33 20.13 4.88
CA VAL A 119 12.71 19.61 4.96
C VAL A 119 13.68 20.54 4.23
N VAL A 120 13.36 20.90 2.98
CA VAL A 120 14.20 21.80 2.17
C VAL A 120 14.30 23.19 2.79
N PHE A 121 13.19 23.73 3.30
CA PHE A 121 13.17 25.02 3.99
C PHE A 121 14.08 25.03 5.23
N TYR A 122 13.96 24.04 6.12
CA TYR A 122 14.77 23.97 7.33
C TYR A 122 16.25 23.70 7.07
N GLN A 123 16.57 22.96 6.01
CA GLN A 123 17.97 22.79 5.57
C GLN A 123 18.60 24.12 5.12
N ARG A 124 17.81 24.99 4.48
CA ARG A 124 18.29 26.33 4.06
C ARG A 124 18.43 27.31 5.21
N LEU A 125 17.63 27.17 6.27
CA LEU A 125 17.75 27.99 7.48
C LEU A 125 19.13 27.83 8.13
N GLY A 126 19.72 26.63 8.03
CA GLY A 126 21.04 26.33 8.59
C GLY A 126 21.07 26.30 10.12
N GLY A 127 22.26 26.06 10.66
CA GLY A 127 22.48 25.97 12.10
C GLY A 127 21.82 24.76 12.78
N TRP A 128 21.93 24.69 14.10
CA TRP A 128 21.42 23.57 14.90
C TRP A 128 19.88 23.46 14.85
N LEU A 129 19.18 24.61 14.78
CA LEU A 129 17.72 24.64 14.73
C LEU A 129 17.19 24.09 13.40
N GLY A 130 17.82 24.45 12.27
CA GLY A 130 17.46 23.91 10.96
C GLY A 130 17.66 22.39 10.87
N VAL A 131 18.77 21.88 11.43
CA VAL A 131 19.03 20.43 11.51
C VAL A 131 17.99 19.72 12.38
N PHE A 132 17.67 20.28 13.55
CA PHE A 132 16.68 19.72 14.47
C PHE A 132 15.28 19.65 13.83
N LEU A 133 14.81 20.76 13.27
CA LEU A 133 13.50 20.84 12.61
C LEU A 133 13.44 19.96 11.35
N GLY A 134 14.53 19.90 10.57
CA GLY A 134 14.65 18.98 9.44
C GLY A 134 14.58 17.51 9.87
N GLY A 135 15.22 17.15 10.97
CA GLY A 135 15.11 15.81 11.58
C GLY A 135 13.69 15.50 12.05
N LEU A 136 12.99 16.48 12.63
CA LEU A 136 11.58 16.33 13.03
C LEU A 136 10.66 16.05 11.82
N MET A 137 10.95 16.64 10.65
CA MET A 137 10.18 16.36 9.43
C MET A 137 10.31 14.90 8.96
N VAL A 138 11.42 14.21 9.24
CA VAL A 138 11.56 12.77 8.93
C VAL A 138 10.55 11.94 9.73
N TRP A 139 10.30 12.31 10.99
CA TRP A 139 9.27 11.66 11.82
C TRP A 139 7.86 11.94 11.30
N PHE A 140 7.57 13.14 10.80
CA PHE A 140 6.30 13.44 10.14
C PHE A 140 6.14 12.64 8.84
N LEU A 141 7.19 12.50 8.04
CA LEU A 141 7.21 11.64 6.85
C LEU A 141 6.92 10.18 7.19
N LEU A 142 7.54 9.67 8.27
CA LEU A 142 7.30 8.33 8.76
C LEU A 142 5.83 8.14 9.16
N LEU A 143 5.27 9.09 9.92
CA LEU A 143 3.86 9.08 10.30
C LEU A 143 2.94 9.09 9.07
N VAL A 144 3.17 10.00 8.11
CA VAL A 144 2.38 10.05 6.87
C VAL A 144 2.46 8.72 6.11
N GLY A 145 3.64 8.11 6.01
CA GLY A 145 3.82 6.78 5.41
C GLY A 145 3.05 5.68 6.15
N MET A 146 3.06 5.70 7.48
CA MET A 146 2.29 4.77 8.31
C MET A 146 0.78 4.96 8.13
N VAL A 147 0.29 6.18 7.93
CA VAL A 147 -1.12 6.42 7.60
C VAL A 147 -1.44 5.88 6.21
N ALA A 148 -0.56 6.15 5.23
CA ALA A 148 -0.75 5.82 3.82
C ALA A 148 -1.02 4.32 3.60
N VAL A 149 -0.33 3.43 4.34
CA VAL A 149 -0.53 1.97 4.21
C VAL A 149 -1.91 1.47 4.63
N TYR A 150 -2.69 2.27 5.38
CA TYR A 150 -4.06 1.93 5.79
C TYR A 150 -5.14 2.61 4.94
N VAL A 151 -4.80 3.58 4.09
CA VAL A 151 -5.79 4.37 3.33
C VAL A 151 -6.68 3.49 2.47
N PHE A 152 -6.08 2.67 1.62
CA PHE A 152 -6.84 1.80 0.71
C PHE A 152 -7.51 0.60 1.41
N PRO A 153 -6.86 -0.12 2.33
CA PRO A 153 -7.55 -1.15 3.12
C PRO A 153 -8.81 -0.61 3.80
N VAL A 154 -8.73 0.56 4.43
CA VAL A 154 -9.89 1.19 5.08
C VAL A 154 -10.92 1.59 4.03
N LEU A 155 -10.52 2.23 2.93
CA LEU A 155 -11.45 2.66 1.87
C LEU A 155 -12.30 1.51 1.31
N VAL A 156 -11.71 0.32 1.12
CA VAL A 156 -12.39 -0.81 0.47
C VAL A 156 -13.14 -1.72 1.44
N THR A 157 -12.84 -1.64 2.74
CA THR A 157 -13.46 -2.51 3.76
C THR A 157 -14.43 -1.79 4.67
N GLN A 158 -14.26 -0.49 4.86
CA GLN A 158 -15.11 0.34 5.71
C GLN A 158 -15.95 1.27 4.85
N GLU A 159 -17.23 1.36 5.16
CA GLU A 159 -18.09 2.36 4.53
C GLU A 159 -17.77 3.75 5.07
N GLY A 160 -17.69 4.74 4.18
CA GLY A 160 -17.40 6.11 4.61
C GLY A 160 -17.02 7.08 3.49
N SER A 161 -16.86 8.32 3.92
CA SER A 161 -16.31 9.43 3.13
C SER A 161 -14.78 9.45 3.19
N VAL A 162 -14.17 10.27 2.33
CA VAL A 162 -12.72 10.53 2.30
C VAL A 162 -12.19 10.90 3.69
N TRP A 163 -12.90 11.76 4.42
CA TRP A 163 -12.48 12.21 5.74
C TRP A 163 -12.51 11.09 6.79
N SER A 164 -13.58 10.28 6.80
CA SER A 164 -13.64 9.14 7.71
C SER A 164 -12.56 8.11 7.42
N THR A 165 -12.27 7.84 6.14
CA THR A 165 -11.17 6.94 5.75
C THR A 165 -9.85 7.46 6.31
N LEU A 166 -9.54 8.75 6.09
CA LEU A 166 -8.29 9.34 6.58
C LEU A 166 -8.19 9.28 8.11
N ARG A 167 -9.27 9.63 8.81
CA ARG A 167 -9.33 9.59 10.28
C ARG A 167 -9.09 8.18 10.81
N TYR A 168 -9.75 7.17 10.23
CA TYR A 168 -9.57 5.78 10.67
C TYR A 168 -8.19 5.24 10.33
N SER A 169 -7.65 5.54 9.14
CA SER A 169 -6.27 5.18 8.79
C SER A 169 -5.27 5.80 9.76
N PHE A 170 -5.48 7.05 10.17
CA PHE A 170 -4.65 7.71 11.17
C PHE A 170 -4.73 7.01 12.53
N LEU A 171 -5.93 6.80 13.06
CA LEU A 171 -6.13 6.13 14.34
C LEU A 171 -5.54 4.72 14.36
N LEU A 172 -5.72 3.94 13.28
CA LEU A 172 -5.17 2.59 13.16
C LEU A 172 -3.63 2.61 13.11
N SER A 173 -3.04 3.60 12.45
CA SER A 173 -1.58 3.70 12.34
C SER A 173 -0.92 3.98 13.69
N VAL A 174 -1.56 4.83 14.52
CA VAL A 174 -1.08 5.18 15.86
C VAL A 174 -1.35 4.05 16.86
N ASP A 175 -2.51 3.38 16.79
CA ASP A 175 -2.82 2.28 17.70
C ASP A 175 -2.04 0.98 17.38
N ASN A 176 -1.48 0.87 16.16
CA ASN A 176 -0.73 -0.31 15.71
C ASN A 176 0.63 0.06 15.10
N VAL A 177 1.43 0.88 15.81
CA VAL A 177 2.73 1.37 15.31
C VAL A 177 3.62 0.27 14.73
N LYS A 178 3.79 -0.85 15.45
CA LYS A 178 4.65 -1.97 15.01
C LYS A 178 4.20 -2.56 13.68
N LEU A 179 2.89 -2.81 13.51
CA LEU A 179 2.36 -3.40 12.29
C LEU A 179 2.40 -2.40 11.13
N SER A 180 2.13 -1.13 11.41
CA SER A 180 2.23 -0.03 10.44
C SER A 180 3.64 0.07 9.87
N LEU A 181 4.67 -0.03 10.73
CA LEU A 181 6.07 -0.05 10.30
C LEU A 181 6.38 -1.26 9.44
N VAL A 182 5.91 -2.46 9.81
CA VAL A 182 6.10 -3.67 8.98
C VAL A 182 5.45 -3.49 7.61
N PHE A 183 4.22 -2.98 7.54
CA PHE A 183 3.55 -2.71 6.27
C PHE A 183 4.29 -1.68 5.42
N LEU A 184 4.75 -0.58 6.03
CA LEU A 184 5.51 0.46 5.35
C LEU A 184 6.84 -0.08 4.80
N LEU A 185 7.58 -0.86 5.60
CA LEU A 185 8.82 -1.50 5.16
C LEU A 185 8.57 -2.48 4.03
N THR A 186 7.52 -3.31 4.12
CA THR A 186 7.16 -4.24 3.02
C THR A 186 6.69 -3.51 1.77
N ALA A 187 6.06 -2.34 1.89
CA ALA A 187 5.70 -1.49 0.76
C ALA A 187 6.95 -0.92 0.07
N GLY A 188 7.89 -0.39 0.85
CA GLY A 188 9.17 0.10 0.34
C GLY A 188 9.98 -1.01 -0.34
N LEU A 189 10.02 -2.21 0.25
CA LEU A 189 10.68 -3.38 -0.34
C LEU A 189 10.00 -3.83 -1.64
N ALA A 190 8.68 -3.93 -1.66
CA ALA A 190 7.93 -4.31 -2.86
C ALA A 190 8.13 -3.31 -4.00
N LEU A 191 8.08 -2.01 -3.70
CA LEU A 191 8.38 -0.96 -4.67
C LEU A 191 9.83 -1.01 -5.14
N GLY A 192 10.79 -1.09 -4.21
CA GLY A 192 12.22 -1.10 -4.53
C GLY A 192 12.61 -2.29 -5.39
N LEU A 193 12.15 -3.49 -5.05
CA LEU A 193 12.33 -4.69 -5.87
C LEU A 193 11.58 -4.58 -7.20
N GLY A 194 10.37 -4.02 -7.20
CA GLY A 194 9.59 -3.80 -8.42
C GLY A 194 10.30 -2.91 -9.43
N VAL A 195 10.85 -1.79 -8.97
CA VAL A 195 11.63 -0.85 -9.78
C VAL A 195 12.95 -1.50 -10.22
N ALA A 196 13.70 -2.12 -9.28
CA ALA A 196 15.00 -2.71 -9.59
C ALA A 196 14.93 -3.88 -10.58
N SER A 197 13.88 -4.71 -10.48
CA SER A 197 13.69 -5.83 -11.39
C SER A 197 13.03 -5.44 -12.71
N GLY A 198 12.35 -4.28 -12.78
CA GLY A 198 11.44 -3.90 -13.86
C GLY A 198 10.19 -4.78 -13.93
N LEU A 199 10.33 -6.09 -13.73
CA LEU A 199 9.28 -7.11 -13.79
C LEU A 199 8.35 -7.07 -12.57
N GLY A 200 8.82 -6.73 -11.38
CA GLY A 200 7.99 -6.79 -10.16
C GLY A 200 6.82 -5.81 -10.17
N LEU A 201 6.93 -4.70 -10.93
CA LEU A 201 5.82 -3.78 -11.17
C LEU A 201 4.70 -4.41 -12.03
N PHE A 202 5.03 -5.39 -12.90
CA PHE A 202 4.08 -6.00 -13.85
C PHE A 202 3.68 -7.44 -13.47
N CYS A 203 4.56 -8.21 -12.84
CA CYS A 203 4.41 -9.64 -12.57
C CYS A 203 3.90 -9.94 -11.14
N GLY A 204 2.94 -9.16 -10.65
CA GLY A 204 2.20 -9.50 -9.42
C GLY A 204 2.73 -8.88 -8.12
N GLY A 205 3.83 -8.13 -8.14
CA GLY A 205 4.46 -7.61 -6.92
C GLY A 205 3.55 -6.69 -6.10
N LEU A 206 2.83 -5.76 -6.75
CA LEU A 206 1.92 -4.86 -6.04
C LEU A 206 0.60 -5.51 -5.67
N ALA A 207 0.09 -6.44 -6.47
CA ALA A 207 -1.06 -7.25 -6.09
C ALA A 207 -0.74 -8.14 -4.87
N ALA A 208 0.46 -8.72 -4.81
CA ALA A 208 0.93 -9.50 -3.67
C ALA A 208 1.10 -8.60 -2.43
N TRP A 209 1.65 -7.40 -2.59
CA TRP A 209 1.71 -6.41 -1.51
C TRP A 209 0.32 -6.00 -1.00
N ALA A 210 -0.63 -5.72 -1.89
CA ALA A 210 -2.00 -5.39 -1.50
C ALA A 210 -2.68 -6.56 -0.76
N LEU A 211 -2.44 -7.80 -1.20
CA LEU A 211 -2.90 -9.00 -0.51
C LEU A 211 -2.25 -9.15 0.88
N TRP A 212 -0.95 -8.94 1.00
CA TRP A 212 -0.22 -9.00 2.27
C TRP A 212 -0.81 -8.03 3.31
N ILE A 213 -1.01 -6.78 2.92
CA ILE A 213 -1.64 -5.79 3.79
C ILE A 213 -3.10 -6.17 4.08
N SER A 214 -3.85 -6.67 3.10
CA SER A 214 -5.25 -7.09 3.30
C SER A 214 -5.38 -8.24 4.30
N VAL A 215 -4.45 -9.21 4.27
CA VAL A 215 -4.39 -10.32 5.23
C VAL A 215 -4.09 -9.81 6.64
N GLY A 216 -3.07 -8.95 6.78
CA GLY A 216 -2.74 -8.41 8.09
C GLY A 216 -3.80 -7.43 8.63
N PHE A 217 -4.47 -6.67 7.75
CA PHE A 217 -5.58 -5.80 8.10
C PHE A 217 -6.80 -6.62 8.57
N ARG A 218 -7.12 -7.74 7.90
CA ARG A 218 -8.17 -8.67 8.36
C ARG A 218 -7.89 -9.18 9.78
N ALA A 219 -6.63 -9.43 10.13
CA ALA A 219 -6.25 -9.88 11.46
C ALA A 219 -6.47 -8.81 12.56
N LEU A 220 -6.53 -7.51 12.18
CA LEU A 220 -6.85 -6.42 13.11
C LEU A 220 -8.35 -6.28 13.38
N LEU A 221 -9.21 -6.65 12.42
CA LEU A 221 -10.65 -6.41 12.50
C LEU A 221 -11.30 -6.88 13.81
N PRO A 222 -11.01 -8.10 14.35
CA PRO A 222 -11.63 -8.56 15.59
C PRO A 222 -11.41 -7.64 16.78
N LYS A 223 -10.25 -6.97 16.86
CA LYS A 223 -9.94 -6.01 17.93
C LYS A 223 -10.91 -4.81 17.95
N TYR A 224 -11.42 -4.42 16.78
CA TYR A 224 -12.24 -3.22 16.62
C TYR A 224 -13.72 -3.52 16.38
N THR A 225 -14.07 -4.68 15.83
CA THR A 225 -15.46 -5.07 15.57
C THR A 225 -16.04 -5.99 16.63
N GLY A 226 -15.20 -6.62 17.46
CA GLY A 226 -15.61 -7.64 18.43
C GLY A 226 -16.07 -8.95 17.79
N GLN A 227 -16.05 -9.07 16.46
CA GLN A 227 -16.45 -10.27 15.74
C GLN A 227 -15.25 -11.20 15.54
N PRO A 228 -15.30 -12.46 16.00
CA PRO A 228 -14.21 -13.40 15.75
C PRO A 228 -14.11 -13.71 14.26
N LEU A 229 -12.88 -13.97 13.79
CA LEU A 229 -12.69 -14.45 12.42
C LEU A 229 -13.26 -15.87 12.30
N PRO A 230 -13.91 -16.21 11.17
CA PRO A 230 -14.31 -17.59 10.88
C PRO A 230 -13.14 -18.55 11.10
N SER A 231 -13.38 -19.66 11.80
CA SER A 231 -12.39 -20.71 11.99
C SER A 231 -12.05 -21.36 10.66
N GLU A 232 -10.82 -21.22 10.20
CA GLU A 232 -10.34 -21.89 8.99
C GLU A 232 -9.66 -23.20 9.37
N ALA A 233 -9.96 -24.27 8.63
CA ALA A 233 -9.33 -25.56 8.84
C ALA A 233 -7.82 -25.44 8.55
N PRO A 234 -6.94 -25.94 9.43
CA PRO A 234 -5.50 -25.80 9.27
C PRO A 234 -5.02 -26.63 8.06
N ARG A 235 -4.68 -25.95 6.97
CA ARG A 235 -4.14 -26.59 5.76
C ARG A 235 -2.70 -27.10 5.97
N ARG A 236 -2.44 -28.37 5.67
CA ARG A 236 -1.12 -29.00 5.83
C ARG A 236 -0.29 -28.88 4.56
N LEU A 237 1.04 -28.92 4.69
CA LEU A 237 1.98 -28.87 3.54
C LEU A 237 1.72 -29.94 2.47
N ARG A 238 1.18 -31.10 2.87
CA ARG A 238 0.78 -32.17 1.95
C ARG A 238 -0.27 -31.72 0.92
N GLU A 239 -1.15 -30.79 1.31
CA GLU A 239 -2.21 -30.26 0.45
C GLU A 239 -1.66 -29.33 -0.64
N LEU A 240 -0.40 -28.86 -0.50
CA LEU A 240 0.30 -28.09 -1.53
C LEU A 240 0.73 -28.99 -2.70
N ILE A 241 1.14 -30.21 -2.40
CA ILE A 241 1.68 -31.18 -3.38
C ILE A 241 0.54 -32.01 -3.98
N ARG A 242 -0.49 -32.31 -3.18
CA ARG A 242 -1.62 -33.16 -3.58
C ARG A 242 -2.96 -32.52 -3.20
N PRO A 243 -3.35 -31.41 -3.85
CA PRO A 243 -4.60 -30.70 -3.54
C PRO A 243 -5.87 -31.53 -3.83
N TRP A 244 -5.77 -32.62 -4.58
CA TRP A 244 -6.90 -33.52 -4.89
C TRP A 244 -7.12 -34.65 -3.88
N GLU A 245 -6.27 -34.79 -2.85
CA GLU A 245 -6.43 -35.78 -1.77
C GLU A 245 -7.12 -35.22 -0.52
N ALA A 246 -7.55 -33.96 -0.56
CA ALA A 246 -8.14 -33.21 0.55
C ALA A 246 -9.68 -33.18 0.50
#